data_AF-A0A2G5TCN4-F1
#
_entry.id   AF-A0A2G5TCN4-F1
#
_cell.length_a   1.000
_cell.length_b   1.000
_cell.length_c   1.000
_cell.angle_alpha   90.00
_cell.angle_beta   90.00
_cell.angle_gamma   90.00
#
_symmetry.space_group_name_H-M   'P 1'
#
loop_
_entity.id
_entity.type
_entity.pdbx_description
1 polymer ?
#
loop_
_entity_poly.entity_id
_entity_poly.type
_entity_poly.pdbx_seq_one_letter_code
_entity_poly.pdbx_strand_id
1 'polypeptide(L)'
;MTIQLLKALRGTTPEKRKKQLAQMGKKMKINKISKSQSNKLHKTYRKVKISENPPALDMFEVNEQAGLNAYLFQGDINLDDKQIAEFTASAKSSSRRKRQIQNSALYWPDKTVYYYFDPGLGTNMQQITTEAMEYLQQNTCVKFVMNDTATNRVKIINGVGCYSNVGMLGGEQTLSLGSGCELVGTAAHELSHTLGVFHTQMRSDRDEYVTIDLTDVSVSSEPNFYKMTAEESTNLVDYEYGSFMHYSGRAFSTGVDSIVPKDPLMVYTMGGRVVSFLDIKMLNEHYTCSCPTTLNCANGGYSNPSDCTACICPWGFGGTLCDERADTGCGSELTATGTWQQSNYSFGDLTNSQTARPRFMYCTHWIKAPVGKQIQFRIDAAQYHQCQYACPFGGLEPKLKADVTMTQAR
;
A
#
# COMPACT_ATOMS: atom_id res chain seq x y z
N MET A 1 13.59 -9.27 22.66
CA MET A 1 12.19 -9.15 22.20
C MET A 1 11.44 -8.27 23.19
N THR A 2 10.72 -7.25 22.71
CA THR A 2 10.18 -6.19 23.58
C THR A 2 8.87 -6.60 24.28
N ILE A 3 8.61 -6.03 25.46
CA ILE A 3 7.38 -6.24 26.25
C ILE A 3 6.13 -5.88 25.42
N GLN A 4 6.23 -4.92 24.51
CA GLN A 4 5.13 -4.48 23.65
C GLN A 4 4.70 -5.56 22.66
N LEU A 5 5.65 -6.26 22.01
CA LEU A 5 5.31 -7.36 21.09
C LEU A 5 4.58 -8.48 21.84
N LEU A 6 5.02 -8.82 23.06
CA LEU A 6 4.33 -9.81 23.90
C LEU A 6 2.87 -9.46 24.18
N LYS A 7 2.58 -8.18 24.45
CA LYS A 7 1.20 -7.70 24.64
C LYS A 7 0.39 -7.79 23.35
N ALA A 8 1.00 -7.45 22.21
CA ALA A 8 0.36 -7.54 20.89
C ALA A 8 -0.02 -8.97 20.48
N LEU A 9 0.63 -10.00 21.03
CA LEU A 9 0.31 -11.41 20.78
C LEU A 9 -0.89 -11.94 21.61
N ARG A 10 -1.56 -11.10 22.40
CA ARG A 10 -2.80 -11.43 23.15
C ARG A 10 -2.70 -12.74 23.96
N GLY A 11 -1.56 -12.96 24.64
CA GLY A 11 -1.33 -14.14 25.49
C GLY A 11 -0.74 -15.35 24.76
N THR A 12 -0.55 -15.31 23.44
CA THR A 12 0.24 -16.33 22.73
C THR A 12 1.73 -16.10 22.96
N THR A 13 2.45 -17.15 23.38
CA THR A 13 3.90 -17.05 23.59
C THR A 13 4.63 -16.89 22.24
N PRO A 14 5.80 -16.23 22.22
CA PRO A 14 6.60 -16.06 21.01
C PRO A 14 6.99 -17.39 20.34
N GLU A 15 7.31 -18.40 21.14
CA GLU A 15 7.68 -19.73 20.68
C GLU A 15 6.49 -20.42 20.02
N LYS A 16 5.30 -20.30 20.63
CA LYS A 16 4.04 -20.80 20.05
C LYS A 16 3.75 -20.09 18.73
N ARG A 17 3.86 -18.75 18.68
CA ARG A 17 3.64 -17.95 17.46
C ARG A 17 4.58 -18.36 16.33
N LYS A 18 5.88 -18.43 16.59
CA LYS A 18 6.89 -18.88 15.62
C LYS A 18 6.55 -20.25 15.06
N LYS A 19 6.19 -21.19 15.94
CA LYS A 19 5.81 -22.55 15.54
C LYS A 19 4.55 -22.56 14.68
N GLN A 20 3.53 -21.78 15.05
CA GLN A 20 2.28 -21.63 14.29
C GLN A 20 2.55 -21.11 12.88
N LEU A 21 3.27 -20.00 12.73
CA LEU A 21 3.58 -19.42 11.41
C LEU A 21 4.47 -20.33 10.57
N ALA A 22 5.46 -20.98 11.17
CA ALA A 22 6.29 -21.96 10.46
C ALA A 22 5.48 -23.17 9.96
N GLN A 23 4.52 -23.66 10.75
CA GLN A 23 3.63 -24.74 10.33
C GLN A 23 2.66 -24.32 9.23
N MET A 24 2.13 -23.10 9.33
CA MET A 24 1.27 -22.50 8.31
C MET A 24 2.03 -22.34 6.99
N GLY A 25 3.24 -21.77 7.02
CA GLY A 25 4.11 -21.59 5.86
C GLY A 25 4.45 -22.89 5.13
N LYS A 26 4.65 -24.00 5.85
CA LYS A 26 4.89 -25.33 5.23
C LYS A 26 3.72 -25.84 4.37
N LYS A 27 2.50 -25.35 4.61
CA LYS A 27 1.30 -25.72 3.83
C LYS A 27 1.05 -24.77 2.66
N MET A 28 1.70 -23.61 2.65
CA MET A 28 1.57 -22.63 1.59
C MET A 28 2.37 -23.08 0.38
N LYS A 29 1.68 -23.32 -0.73
CA LYS A 29 2.33 -23.64 -2.01
C LYS A 29 2.67 -22.36 -2.73
N ILE A 30 3.95 -22.16 -3.02
CA ILE A 30 4.42 -21.02 -3.81
C ILE A 30 5.15 -21.57 -5.03
N ASN A 31 4.74 -21.10 -6.21
CA ASN A 31 5.35 -21.50 -7.46
C ASN A 31 6.76 -20.91 -7.52
N LYS A 32 7.77 -21.79 -7.60
CA LYS A 32 9.17 -21.39 -7.76
C LYS A 32 9.56 -21.49 -9.23
N ILE A 33 10.35 -20.53 -9.69
CA ILE A 33 10.96 -20.57 -11.03
C ILE A 33 12.40 -21.09 -10.94
N SER A 34 12.88 -21.72 -12.01
CA SER A 34 14.28 -22.15 -12.11
C SER A 34 15.23 -20.96 -12.26
N LYS A 35 16.51 -21.14 -11.93
CA LYS A 35 17.51 -20.08 -12.13
C LYS A 35 17.64 -19.64 -13.60
N SER A 36 17.39 -20.54 -14.56
CA SER A 36 17.34 -20.19 -15.98
C SER A 36 16.17 -19.26 -16.30
N GLN A 37 14.97 -19.53 -15.75
CA GLN A 37 13.81 -18.66 -15.89
C GLN A 37 14.04 -17.30 -15.22
N SER A 38 14.62 -17.28 -14.01
CA SER A 38 15.04 -16.06 -13.32
C SER A 38 15.96 -15.19 -14.19
N ASN A 39 17.03 -15.79 -14.72
CA ASN A 39 17.97 -15.09 -15.59
C ASN A 39 17.33 -14.50 -16.85
N LYS A 40 16.29 -15.14 -17.39
CA LYS A 40 15.52 -14.60 -18.52
C LYS A 40 14.59 -13.47 -18.08
N LEU A 41 13.90 -13.64 -16.96
CA LEU A 41 12.97 -12.66 -16.39
C LEU A 41 13.66 -11.32 -16.10
N HIS A 42 14.81 -11.35 -15.42
CA HIS A 42 15.55 -10.13 -15.05
C HIS A 42 16.28 -9.43 -16.21
N LYS A 43 16.17 -9.94 -17.44
CA LYS A 43 16.62 -9.27 -18.66
C LYS A 43 15.50 -8.48 -19.35
N THR A 44 14.26 -8.60 -18.90
CA THR A 44 13.08 -8.01 -19.55
C THR A 44 12.89 -6.52 -19.23
N TYR A 45 13.59 -6.00 -18.24
CA TYR A 45 13.49 -4.60 -17.81
C TYR A 45 14.87 -4.02 -17.52
N ARG A 46 14.97 -2.70 -17.62
CA ARG A 46 16.19 -1.96 -17.33
C ARG A 46 16.34 -1.83 -15.82
N LYS A 47 17.46 -2.33 -15.29
CA LYS A 47 17.85 -2.06 -13.89
C LYS A 47 18.35 -0.63 -13.77
N VAL A 48 17.79 0.11 -12.83
CA VAL A 48 18.24 1.44 -12.44
C VAL A 48 19.25 1.28 -11.31
N LYS A 49 20.32 2.09 -11.35
CA LYS A 49 21.27 2.16 -10.24
C LYS A 49 20.58 2.89 -9.09
N ILE A 50 20.28 2.16 -8.03
CA ILE A 50 19.77 2.74 -6.78
C ILE A 50 20.86 3.69 -6.24
N SER A 51 20.51 4.94 -5.99
CA SER A 51 21.44 6.03 -5.65
C SER A 51 21.30 6.53 -4.21
N GLU A 52 20.66 5.72 -3.37
CA GLU A 52 20.32 6.05 -2.00
C GLU A 52 21.54 6.14 -1.06
N ASN A 53 21.51 7.11 -0.15
CA ASN A 53 22.50 7.25 0.91
C ASN A 53 21.94 8.11 2.06
N PRO A 54 21.80 7.59 3.30
CA PRO A 54 21.68 6.16 3.61
C PRO A 54 20.38 5.58 3.01
N PRO A 55 20.24 4.24 2.90
CA PRO A 55 19.00 3.65 2.41
C PRO A 55 17.81 3.93 3.33
N ALA A 56 16.76 4.58 2.84
CA ALA A 56 15.44 4.55 3.42
C ALA A 56 14.90 3.13 3.31
N LEU A 57 14.74 2.52 4.47
CA LEU A 57 14.22 1.17 4.58
C LEU A 57 12.72 1.18 4.30
N ASP A 58 12.28 0.23 3.49
CA ASP A 58 10.87 -0.11 3.41
C ASP A 58 10.39 -0.63 4.79
N MET A 59 9.11 -0.44 5.14
CA MET A 59 8.52 -0.95 6.39
C MET A 59 8.76 -2.45 6.59
N PHE A 60 8.78 -3.24 5.51
CA PHE A 60 9.08 -4.68 5.57
C PHE A 60 10.54 -4.93 5.94
N GLU A 61 11.46 -4.08 5.47
CA GLU A 61 12.88 -4.14 5.83
C GLU A 61 13.11 -3.65 7.26
N VAL A 62 12.39 -2.61 7.71
CA VAL A 62 12.37 -2.18 9.11
C VAL A 62 11.97 -3.34 10.02
N ASN A 63 10.89 -4.04 9.68
CA ASN A 63 10.43 -5.20 10.44
C ASN A 63 11.38 -6.40 10.36
N GLU A 64 11.97 -6.65 9.19
CA GLU A 64 12.94 -7.72 8.97
C GLU A 64 14.20 -7.51 9.82
N GLN A 65 14.77 -6.30 9.79
CA GLN A 65 15.95 -5.94 10.58
C GLN A 65 15.66 -5.96 12.09
N ALA A 66 14.43 -5.65 12.48
CA ALA A 66 13.95 -5.79 13.85
C ALA A 66 13.70 -7.26 14.27
N GLY A 67 13.80 -8.23 13.35
CA GLY A 67 13.57 -9.64 13.60
C GLY A 67 12.10 -10.02 13.79
N LEU A 68 11.17 -9.22 13.25
CA LEU A 68 9.73 -9.42 13.40
C LEU A 68 9.14 -10.44 12.43
N ASN A 69 9.81 -10.73 11.31
CA ASN A 69 9.37 -11.72 10.30
C ASN A 69 9.07 -13.11 10.87
N ALA A 70 9.66 -13.48 12.01
CA ALA A 70 9.38 -14.76 12.66
C ALA A 70 8.03 -14.79 13.42
N TYR A 71 7.41 -13.62 13.65
CA TYR A 71 6.21 -13.45 14.48
C TYR A 71 5.03 -12.84 13.72
N LEU A 72 5.31 -12.18 12.60
CA LEU A 72 4.34 -11.52 11.74
C LEU A 72 4.22 -12.29 10.42
N PHE A 73 2.99 -12.44 9.97
CA PHE A 73 2.68 -12.96 8.64
C PHE A 73 2.89 -11.84 7.63
N GLN A 74 3.43 -12.13 6.44
CA GLN A 74 3.66 -11.11 5.40
C GLN A 74 4.52 -9.92 5.92
N GLY A 75 5.39 -10.16 6.91
CA GLY A 75 6.28 -9.14 7.46
C GLY A 75 5.66 -8.12 8.42
N ASP A 76 4.37 -7.78 8.31
CA ASP A 76 3.70 -6.72 9.11
C ASP A 76 2.29 -7.11 9.60
N ILE A 77 1.77 -8.29 9.26
CA ILE A 77 0.45 -8.73 9.70
C ILE A 77 0.55 -9.58 10.97
N ASN A 78 0.02 -9.06 12.08
CA ASN A 78 -0.15 -9.80 13.31
C ASN A 78 -1.46 -10.64 13.24
N LEU A 79 -1.42 -11.85 12.67
CA LEU A 79 -2.59 -12.72 12.69
C LEU A 79 -2.93 -13.19 14.11
N ASP A 80 -4.22 -13.29 14.45
CA ASP A 80 -4.66 -13.97 15.67
C ASP A 80 -4.71 -15.50 15.50
N ASP A 81 -4.92 -16.24 16.59
CA ASP A 81 -4.95 -17.71 16.57
C ASP A 81 -6.07 -18.25 15.65
N LYS A 82 -7.19 -17.53 15.50
CA LYS A 82 -8.33 -17.93 14.67
C LYS A 82 -8.00 -17.76 13.19
N GLN A 83 -7.40 -16.63 12.81
CA GLN A 83 -6.92 -16.33 11.46
C GLN A 83 -5.85 -17.34 11.03
N ILE A 84 -4.88 -17.65 11.89
CA ILE A 84 -3.86 -18.67 11.60
C ILE A 84 -4.52 -20.04 11.35
N ALA A 85 -5.50 -20.42 12.17
CA ALA A 85 -6.22 -21.68 11.99
C ALA A 85 -6.99 -21.72 10.67
N GLU A 86 -7.60 -20.61 10.26
CA GLU A 86 -8.34 -20.49 9.00
C GLU A 86 -7.41 -20.65 7.77
N PHE A 87 -6.30 -19.91 7.68
CA PHE A 87 -5.28 -20.11 6.64
C PHE A 87 -4.71 -21.54 6.64
N THR A 88 -4.56 -22.15 7.81
CA THR A 88 -4.06 -23.52 7.96
C THR A 88 -5.08 -24.59 7.50
N ALA A 89 -6.38 -24.28 7.58
CA ALA A 89 -7.49 -25.18 7.26
C ALA A 89 -8.02 -25.03 5.82
N SER A 90 -7.97 -23.82 5.23
CA SER A 90 -8.37 -23.56 3.84
C SER A 90 -7.56 -24.38 2.82
N ALA A 91 -6.40 -24.91 3.21
CA ALA A 91 -5.67 -25.93 2.44
C ALA A 91 -6.40 -27.30 2.29
N LYS A 92 -7.59 -27.51 2.89
CA LYS A 92 -8.27 -28.82 2.97
C LYS A 92 -9.79 -28.87 2.70
N SER A 93 -10.48 -27.83 2.22
CA SER A 93 -11.96 -27.90 2.09
C SER A 93 -12.56 -27.12 0.90
N SER A 94 -13.33 -27.81 0.07
CA SER A 94 -13.89 -27.40 -1.23
C SER A 94 -15.31 -26.82 -1.22
N SER A 95 -15.79 -26.20 -0.13
CA SER A 95 -17.21 -25.78 -0.04
C SER A 95 -17.51 -24.46 0.69
N ARG A 96 -16.57 -23.50 0.75
CA ARG A 96 -16.85 -22.17 1.35
C ARG A 96 -17.13 -21.10 0.29
N ARG A 97 -18.20 -20.31 0.51
CA ARG A 97 -18.60 -19.14 -0.29
C ARG A 97 -17.42 -18.16 -0.44
N LYS A 98 -17.25 -17.62 -1.65
CA LYS A 98 -16.32 -16.54 -2.06
C LYS A 98 -16.35 -15.38 -1.07
N ARG A 99 -15.19 -14.93 -0.54
CA ARG A 99 -15.10 -13.76 0.36
C ARG A 99 -13.81 -12.99 0.12
N GLN A 100 -13.86 -11.69 0.39
CA GLN A 100 -12.71 -10.78 0.28
C GLN A 100 -11.82 -10.84 1.53
N ILE A 101 -12.42 -11.30 2.62
CA ILE A 101 -11.87 -11.38 3.95
C ILE A 101 -12.20 -12.76 4.51
N GLN A 102 -11.23 -13.38 5.18
CA GLN A 102 -11.48 -14.61 5.92
C GLN A 102 -12.48 -14.36 7.06
N ASN A 103 -13.35 -15.33 7.38
CA ASN A 103 -14.43 -15.19 8.38
C ASN A 103 -13.98 -14.68 9.76
N SER A 104 -12.69 -14.82 10.06
CA SER A 104 -12.05 -14.34 11.28
C SER A 104 -11.75 -12.85 11.32
N ALA A 105 -11.51 -12.18 10.18
CA ALA A 105 -11.34 -10.74 10.13
C ALA A 105 -12.72 -10.07 10.05
N LEU A 106 -13.17 -9.51 11.17
CA LEU A 106 -14.49 -8.90 11.25
C LEU A 106 -14.44 -7.45 10.77
N TYR A 107 -15.52 -6.98 10.16
CA TYR A 107 -15.73 -5.56 9.94
C TYR A 107 -15.86 -4.83 11.29
N TRP A 108 -15.42 -3.58 11.33
CA TRP A 108 -15.73 -2.69 12.43
C TRP A 108 -17.23 -2.31 12.40
N PRO A 109 -17.98 -2.53 13.49
CA PRO A 109 -19.39 -2.12 13.57
C PRO A 109 -19.56 -0.64 13.27
N ASP A 110 -20.66 -0.31 12.59
CA ASP A 110 -20.99 1.05 12.17
C ASP A 110 -19.86 1.75 11.40
N LYS A 111 -18.96 0.95 10.79
CA LYS A 111 -17.78 1.43 10.04
C LYS A 111 -16.88 2.33 10.89
N THR A 112 -16.90 2.14 12.22
CA THR A 112 -16.22 3.01 13.20
C THR A 112 -15.13 2.25 13.95
N VAL A 113 -13.90 2.72 13.81
CA VAL A 113 -12.75 2.23 14.56
C VAL A 113 -12.54 3.13 15.77
N TYR A 114 -12.74 2.59 16.97
CA TYR A 114 -12.33 3.29 18.19
C TYR A 114 -10.84 3.12 18.40
N TYR A 115 -10.14 4.18 18.80
CA TYR A 115 -8.70 4.13 19.04
C TYR A 115 -8.26 5.00 20.21
N TYR A 116 -7.03 4.81 20.66
CA TYR A 116 -6.33 5.77 21.52
C TYR A 116 -4.82 5.63 21.37
N PHE A 117 -4.10 6.70 21.69
CA PHE A 117 -2.63 6.71 21.68
C PHE A 117 -2.09 6.26 23.03
N ASP A 118 -1.16 5.31 23.02
CA ASP A 118 -0.38 4.99 24.21
C ASP A 118 0.50 6.20 24.60
N PRO A 119 0.68 6.48 25.91
CA PRO A 119 1.50 7.62 26.36
C PRO A 119 2.94 7.60 25.84
N GLY A 120 3.48 6.43 25.45
CA GLY A 120 4.82 6.29 24.87
C GLY A 120 4.92 6.64 23.38
N LEU A 121 3.79 6.92 22.71
CA LEU A 121 3.78 7.35 21.31
C LEU A 121 4.11 8.83 21.20
N GLY A 122 5.23 9.15 20.54
CA GLY A 122 5.67 10.54 20.37
C GLY A 122 4.65 11.40 19.60
N THR A 123 4.62 12.70 19.91
CA THR A 123 3.67 13.66 19.32
C THR A 123 3.72 13.72 17.80
N ASN A 124 4.92 13.61 17.21
CA ASN A 124 5.10 13.55 15.76
C ASN A 124 4.35 12.36 15.14
N MET A 125 4.46 11.16 15.73
CA MET A 125 3.77 9.98 15.22
C MET A 125 2.26 10.07 15.46
N GLN A 126 1.81 10.60 16.59
CA GLN A 126 0.39 10.89 16.82
C GLN A 126 -0.19 11.81 15.74
N GLN A 127 0.55 12.85 15.36
CA GLN A 127 0.17 13.75 14.28
C GLN A 127 0.08 12.99 12.95
N ILE A 128 1.13 12.29 12.53
CA ILE A 128 1.14 11.51 11.27
C ILE A 128 -0.02 10.51 11.21
N THR A 129 -0.30 9.81 12.31
CA THR A 129 -1.42 8.87 12.39
C THR A 129 -2.78 9.58 12.28
N THR A 130 -2.95 10.72 12.95
CA THR A 130 -4.19 11.51 12.87
C THR A 130 -4.42 11.99 11.44
N GLU A 131 -3.38 12.43 10.76
CA GLU A 131 -3.44 12.89 9.37
C GLU A 131 -3.82 11.75 8.40
N ALA A 132 -3.31 10.53 8.63
CA ALA A 132 -3.71 9.35 7.87
C ALA A 132 -5.19 9.00 8.10
N MET A 133 -5.66 9.06 9.36
CA MET A 133 -7.07 8.86 9.70
C MET A 133 -7.98 9.90 9.05
N GLU A 134 -7.61 11.18 9.11
CA GLU A 134 -8.34 12.28 8.46
C GLU A 134 -8.45 12.06 6.94
N TYR A 135 -7.34 11.72 6.29
CA TYR A 135 -7.34 11.43 4.85
C TYR A 135 -8.29 10.27 4.51
N LEU A 136 -8.25 9.16 5.26
CA LEU A 136 -9.17 8.04 5.06
C LEU A 136 -10.64 8.44 5.32
N GLN A 137 -10.92 9.27 6.34
CA GLN A 137 -12.28 9.73 6.66
C GLN A 137 -12.86 10.71 5.65
N GLN A 138 -12.01 11.52 5.00
CA GLN A 138 -12.40 12.46 3.94
C GLN A 138 -12.63 11.78 2.58
N ASN A 139 -12.25 10.52 2.46
CA ASN A 139 -12.33 9.77 1.20
C ASN A 139 -13.11 8.46 1.35
N THR A 140 -13.62 8.15 2.55
CA THR A 140 -14.41 6.96 2.80
C THR A 140 -15.53 7.21 3.80
N CYS A 141 -16.46 6.26 3.93
CA CYS A 141 -17.48 6.32 4.98
C CYS A 141 -17.01 5.79 6.34
N VAL A 142 -15.77 5.32 6.46
CA VAL A 142 -15.18 4.84 7.72
C VAL A 142 -14.90 6.02 8.65
N LYS A 143 -15.02 5.79 9.96
CA LYS A 143 -14.73 6.79 11.01
C LYS A 143 -13.68 6.27 11.98
N PHE A 144 -12.82 7.17 12.45
CA PHE A 144 -11.87 6.93 13.53
C PHE A 144 -12.24 7.82 14.70
N VAL A 145 -12.56 7.22 15.84
CA VAL A 145 -13.05 7.96 17.02
C VAL A 145 -12.14 7.65 18.20
N MET A 146 -11.55 8.68 18.80
CA MET A 146 -10.72 8.50 19.99
C MET A 146 -11.60 8.12 21.18
N ASN A 147 -11.42 6.92 21.73
CA ASN A 147 -12.11 6.42 22.91
C ASN A 147 -11.32 5.26 23.55
N ASP A 148 -10.66 5.53 24.68
CA ASP A 148 -9.84 4.56 25.43
C ASP A 148 -10.68 3.60 26.29
N THR A 149 -11.98 3.84 26.44
CA THR A 149 -12.91 3.00 27.22
C THR A 149 -13.75 2.06 26.35
N ALA A 150 -13.82 2.28 25.04
CA ALA A 150 -14.58 1.45 24.10
C ALA A 150 -14.13 -0.02 24.17
N THR A 151 -15.06 -0.97 24.21
CA THR A 151 -14.75 -2.41 24.35
C THR A 151 -13.86 -2.91 23.22
N ASN A 152 -14.23 -2.63 21.97
CA ASN A 152 -13.45 -2.95 20.79
C ASN A 152 -12.72 -1.68 20.36
N ARG A 153 -11.39 -1.66 20.49
CA ARG A 153 -10.58 -0.47 20.21
C ARG A 153 -9.16 -0.82 19.81
N VAL A 154 -8.51 0.10 19.14
CA VAL A 154 -7.11 0.00 18.72
C VAL A 154 -6.24 0.84 19.65
N LYS A 155 -5.29 0.19 20.31
CA LYS A 155 -4.22 0.84 21.03
C LYS A 155 -3.04 1.09 20.08
N ILE A 156 -2.72 2.35 19.82
CA ILE A 156 -1.63 2.72 18.92
C ILE A 156 -0.37 2.99 19.75
N ILE A 157 0.70 2.25 19.47
CA ILE A 157 1.90 2.22 20.32
C ILE A 157 3.16 2.58 19.53
N ASN A 158 4.15 3.12 20.24
CA ASN A 158 5.54 3.18 19.78
C ASN A 158 6.20 1.82 20.01
N GLY A 159 5.84 0.85 19.17
CA GLY A 159 6.38 -0.50 19.20
C GLY A 159 7.69 -0.62 18.43
N VAL A 160 8.15 -1.87 18.25
CA VAL A 160 9.24 -2.16 17.33
C VAL A 160 8.62 -2.46 15.98
N GLY A 161 8.97 -1.71 14.94
CA GLY A 161 8.45 -1.87 13.58
C GLY A 161 7.03 -1.36 13.38
N CYS A 162 6.51 -1.59 12.16
CA CYS A 162 5.18 -1.20 11.70
C CYS A 162 4.33 -2.47 11.55
N TYR A 163 3.23 -2.61 12.29
CA TYR A 163 2.36 -3.78 12.11
C TYR A 163 0.96 -3.56 12.68
N SER A 164 0.00 -4.31 12.14
CA SER A 164 -1.37 -4.35 12.62
C SER A 164 -1.99 -5.73 12.50
N ASN A 165 -3.12 -5.91 13.17
CA ASN A 165 -4.02 -7.03 12.91
C ASN A 165 -4.88 -6.74 11.67
N VAL A 166 -5.41 -7.78 11.02
CA VAL A 166 -6.34 -7.60 9.90
C VAL A 166 -7.78 -7.62 10.40
N GLY A 167 -8.50 -6.52 10.24
CA GLY A 167 -9.89 -6.35 10.71
C GLY A 167 -10.01 -6.17 12.23
N MET A 168 -11.26 -6.20 12.72
CA MET A 168 -11.59 -6.16 14.15
C MET A 168 -11.47 -7.56 14.76
N LEU A 169 -10.64 -7.72 15.79
CA LEU A 169 -10.49 -8.98 16.53
C LEU A 169 -11.43 -9.11 17.74
N GLY A 170 -12.05 -8.01 18.15
CA GLY A 170 -12.80 -7.88 19.41
C GLY A 170 -11.90 -7.65 20.62
N GLY A 171 -12.33 -6.83 21.57
CA GLY A 171 -11.50 -6.32 22.66
C GLY A 171 -10.50 -5.26 22.20
N GLU A 172 -9.50 -4.97 23.05
CA GLU A 172 -8.36 -4.13 22.67
C GLU A 172 -7.39 -4.91 21.76
N GLN A 173 -6.99 -4.29 20.64
CA GLN A 173 -5.96 -4.78 19.73
C GLN A 173 -4.88 -3.71 19.50
N THR A 174 -3.69 -4.12 19.08
CA THR A 174 -2.52 -3.23 18.99
C THR A 174 -2.17 -2.90 17.55
N LEU A 175 -1.89 -1.63 17.27
CA LEU A 175 -1.25 -1.16 16.05
C LEU A 175 0.10 -0.54 16.43
N SER A 176 1.20 -1.07 15.89
CA SER A 176 2.56 -0.59 16.13
C SER A 176 2.99 0.40 15.05
N LEU A 177 3.40 1.60 15.47
CA LEU A 177 4.05 2.59 14.63
C LEU A 177 5.31 3.06 15.35
N GLY A 178 6.36 2.26 15.19
CA GLY A 178 7.68 2.53 15.76
C GLY A 178 8.56 3.41 14.86
N SER A 179 9.86 3.42 15.18
CA SER A 179 10.86 4.06 14.33
C SER A 179 10.89 3.43 12.93
N GLY A 180 10.89 4.26 11.88
CA GLY A 180 10.81 3.85 10.48
C GLY A 180 9.39 3.83 9.91
N CYS A 181 8.37 4.16 10.72
CA CYS A 181 6.96 4.20 10.30
C CYS A 181 6.43 5.63 10.04
N GLU A 182 7.30 6.65 10.06
CA GLU A 182 6.95 8.08 10.08
C GLU A 182 6.53 8.66 8.72
N LEU A 183 5.79 7.88 7.92
CA LEU A 183 5.13 8.34 6.70
C LEU A 183 3.61 8.22 6.86
N VAL A 184 2.86 9.22 6.40
CA VAL A 184 1.39 9.19 6.42
C VAL A 184 0.86 7.97 5.67
N GLY A 185 1.49 7.60 4.55
CA GLY A 185 1.13 6.39 3.82
C GLY A 185 1.43 5.09 4.56
N THR A 186 2.48 5.02 5.37
CA THR A 186 2.77 3.86 6.23
C THR A 186 1.73 3.75 7.35
N ALA A 187 1.35 4.86 7.97
CA ALA A 187 0.23 4.85 8.92
C ALA A 187 -1.08 4.43 8.24
N ALA A 188 -1.37 4.91 7.02
CA ALA A 188 -2.53 4.51 6.25
C ALA A 188 -2.51 3.01 5.86
N HIS A 189 -1.32 2.44 5.61
CA HIS A 189 -1.10 1.00 5.41
C HIS A 189 -1.60 0.19 6.60
N GLU A 190 -1.09 0.49 7.79
CA GLU A 190 -1.44 -0.23 9.01
C GLU A 190 -2.89 -0.01 9.44
N LEU A 191 -3.43 1.18 9.19
CA LEU A 191 -4.85 1.45 9.37
C LEU A 191 -5.70 0.66 8.37
N SER A 192 -5.24 0.44 7.14
CA SER A 192 -5.94 -0.37 6.15
C SER A 192 -5.92 -1.86 6.51
N HIS A 193 -4.82 -2.38 7.07
CA HIS A 193 -4.84 -3.69 7.72
C HIS A 193 -5.90 -3.75 8.81
N THR A 194 -5.91 -2.78 9.73
CA THR A 194 -6.92 -2.67 10.79
C THR A 194 -8.35 -2.70 10.23
N LEU A 195 -8.56 -2.13 9.05
CA LEU A 195 -9.84 -2.12 8.35
C LEU A 195 -10.18 -3.42 7.60
N GLY A 196 -9.26 -4.39 7.51
CA GLY A 196 -9.51 -5.71 6.94
C GLY A 196 -8.75 -6.00 5.64
N VAL A 197 -7.88 -5.10 5.21
CA VAL A 197 -7.21 -5.19 3.91
C VAL A 197 -5.93 -6.02 4.03
N PHE A 198 -5.72 -6.97 3.12
CA PHE A 198 -4.44 -7.68 2.95
C PHE A 198 -3.61 -7.04 1.82
N HIS A 199 -2.35 -7.44 1.69
CA HIS A 199 -1.49 -6.88 0.65
C HIS A 199 -1.94 -7.23 -0.77
N THR A 200 -1.67 -6.31 -1.70
CA THR A 200 -2.07 -6.43 -3.11
C THR A 200 -1.42 -7.62 -3.80
N GLN A 201 -0.15 -7.93 -3.51
CA GLN A 201 0.52 -9.10 -4.11
C GLN A 201 -0.01 -10.44 -3.59
N MET A 202 -0.89 -10.46 -2.58
CA MET A 202 -1.51 -11.70 -2.11
C MET A 202 -2.72 -12.12 -2.94
N ARG A 203 -3.27 -11.24 -3.78
CA ARG A 203 -4.51 -11.50 -4.52
C ARG A 203 -4.47 -12.79 -5.32
N SER A 204 -5.64 -13.40 -5.52
CA SER A 204 -5.74 -14.67 -6.24
C SER A 204 -5.35 -14.61 -7.72
N ASP A 205 -5.45 -13.41 -8.32
CA ASP A 205 -5.12 -13.10 -9.72
C ASP A 205 -3.70 -12.54 -9.89
N ARG A 206 -2.92 -12.38 -8.81
CA ARG A 206 -1.63 -11.67 -8.87
C ARG A 206 -0.63 -12.22 -9.90
N ASP A 207 -0.67 -13.52 -10.21
CA ASP A 207 0.22 -14.14 -11.19
C ASP A 207 -0.06 -13.70 -12.66
N GLU A 208 -1.19 -13.04 -12.92
CA GLU A 208 -1.50 -12.38 -14.20
C GLU A 208 -0.73 -11.06 -14.37
N TYR A 209 -0.33 -10.43 -13.25
CA TYR A 209 0.28 -9.10 -13.20
C TYR A 209 1.74 -9.12 -12.77
N VAL A 210 2.13 -10.08 -11.91
CA VAL A 210 3.50 -10.21 -11.42
C VAL A 210 4.01 -11.65 -11.53
N THR A 211 5.32 -11.80 -11.54
CA THR A 211 6.02 -13.08 -11.40
C THR A 211 6.81 -13.05 -10.11
N ILE A 212 6.64 -14.06 -9.27
CA ILE A 212 7.40 -14.21 -8.03
C ILE A 212 8.69 -14.99 -8.32
N ASP A 213 9.84 -14.41 -7.99
CA ASP A 213 11.16 -15.04 -8.06
C ASP A 213 11.76 -15.18 -6.66
N LEU A 214 11.73 -16.41 -6.13
CA LEU A 214 12.25 -16.71 -4.80
C LEU A 214 13.73 -17.15 -4.82
N THR A 215 14.43 -17.07 -5.96
CA THR A 215 15.79 -17.64 -6.09
C THR A 215 16.79 -17.01 -5.13
N ASP A 216 16.60 -15.74 -4.78
CA ASP A 216 17.45 -15.01 -3.83
C ASP A 216 16.63 -14.53 -2.60
N VAL A 217 15.55 -15.24 -2.26
CA VAL A 217 14.74 -15.02 -1.05
C VAL A 217 15.07 -16.11 -0.04
N SER A 218 15.21 -15.75 1.25
CA SER A 218 15.49 -16.76 2.29
C SER A 218 14.30 -17.71 2.45
N VAL A 219 14.55 -19.01 2.68
CA VAL A 219 13.48 -20.00 2.88
C VAL A 219 12.52 -19.61 4.02
N SER A 220 13.03 -18.94 5.06
CA SER A 220 12.22 -18.41 6.15
C SER A 220 11.29 -17.27 5.74
N SER A 221 11.63 -16.51 4.70
CA SER A 221 10.85 -15.38 4.20
C SER A 221 9.92 -15.76 3.05
N GLU A 222 10.09 -16.94 2.42
CA GLU A 222 9.21 -17.41 1.34
C GLU A 222 7.71 -17.35 1.68
N PRO A 223 7.25 -17.70 2.90
CA PRO A 223 5.83 -17.58 3.26
C PRO A 223 5.24 -16.16 3.09
N ASN A 224 6.06 -15.10 3.08
CA ASN A 224 5.64 -13.72 2.81
C ASN A 224 5.19 -13.49 1.36
N PHE A 225 5.26 -14.51 0.49
CA PHE A 225 4.78 -14.46 -0.90
C PHE A 225 3.57 -15.37 -1.14
N TYR A 226 2.85 -15.72 -0.07
CA TYR A 226 1.62 -16.50 -0.17
C TYR A 226 0.62 -15.88 -1.16
N LYS A 227 -0.04 -16.73 -1.96
CA LYS A 227 -1.16 -16.35 -2.83
C LYS A 227 -2.46 -16.83 -2.19
N MET A 228 -3.38 -15.92 -1.96
CA MET A 228 -4.73 -16.26 -1.58
C MET A 228 -5.44 -17.02 -2.70
N THR A 229 -6.34 -17.93 -2.33
CA THR A 229 -7.23 -18.57 -3.30
C THR A 229 -8.38 -17.64 -3.72
N ALA A 230 -9.12 -18.00 -4.77
CA ALA A 230 -10.29 -17.23 -5.21
C ALA A 230 -11.44 -17.24 -4.18
N GLU A 231 -11.40 -18.13 -3.18
CA GLU A 231 -12.33 -18.15 -2.06
C GLU A 231 -11.90 -17.21 -0.93
N GLU A 232 -10.60 -16.92 -0.84
CA GLU A 232 -9.99 -16.06 0.18
C GLU A 232 -9.88 -14.59 -0.26
N SER A 233 -9.86 -14.33 -1.58
CA SER A 233 -9.80 -12.98 -2.16
C SER A 233 -10.97 -12.74 -3.12
N THR A 234 -11.57 -11.55 -3.08
CA THR A 234 -12.67 -11.13 -3.99
C THR A 234 -12.22 -10.11 -5.04
N ASN A 235 -11.00 -9.58 -4.95
CA ASN A 235 -10.42 -8.72 -5.98
C ASN A 235 -11.34 -7.55 -6.38
N LEU A 236 -11.76 -6.73 -5.40
CA LEU A 236 -12.77 -5.68 -5.59
C LEU A 236 -12.44 -4.65 -6.68
N VAL A 237 -11.17 -4.26 -6.76
CA VAL A 237 -10.65 -3.34 -7.77
C VAL A 237 -9.64 -4.03 -8.67
N ASP A 238 -9.28 -3.40 -9.78
CA ASP A 238 -8.20 -3.86 -10.66
C ASP A 238 -6.85 -3.93 -9.93
N TYR A 239 -5.92 -4.73 -10.47
CA TYR A 239 -4.61 -4.90 -9.85
C TYR A 239 -3.76 -3.63 -9.97
N GLU A 240 -3.52 -2.97 -8.85
CA GLU A 240 -2.85 -1.69 -8.78
C GLU A 240 -1.39 -1.85 -8.33
N TYR A 241 -0.44 -1.74 -9.27
CA TYR A 241 0.99 -1.88 -8.98
C TYR A 241 1.49 -0.83 -7.97
N GLY A 242 0.99 0.40 -8.06
CA GLY A 242 1.35 1.51 -7.18
C GLY A 242 0.57 1.57 -5.88
N SER A 243 -0.23 0.55 -5.57
CA SER A 243 -1.01 0.46 -4.34
C SER A 243 -0.08 0.53 -3.12
N PHE A 244 -0.48 1.29 -2.10
CA PHE A 244 0.33 1.32 -0.88
C PHE A 244 0.32 0.01 -0.11
N MET A 245 -0.60 -0.90 -0.44
CA MET A 245 -0.66 -2.26 0.07
C MET A 245 0.20 -3.24 -0.74
N HIS A 246 0.90 -2.78 -1.78
CA HIS A 246 1.79 -3.62 -2.59
C HIS A 246 3.23 -3.56 -2.08
N TYR A 247 3.91 -4.71 -2.03
CA TYR A 247 5.34 -4.78 -1.78
C TYR A 247 6.17 -4.10 -2.86
N SER A 248 7.37 -3.64 -2.52
CA SER A 248 8.36 -3.28 -3.53
C SER A 248 8.84 -4.51 -4.31
N GLY A 249 9.45 -4.29 -5.48
CA GLY A 249 10.03 -5.37 -6.28
C GLY A 249 11.15 -6.14 -5.57
N ARG A 250 11.77 -5.52 -4.56
CA ARG A 250 12.94 -6.06 -3.85
C ARG A 250 12.62 -6.71 -2.50
N ALA A 251 11.37 -6.66 -2.06
CA ALA A 251 10.96 -7.14 -0.74
C ALA A 251 11.55 -8.52 -0.38
N PHE A 252 12.15 -8.65 0.81
CA PHE A 252 12.72 -9.89 1.38
C PHE A 252 13.80 -10.62 0.55
N SER A 253 14.37 -9.98 -0.47
CA SER A 253 15.41 -10.60 -1.29
C SER A 253 16.75 -9.92 -1.10
N THR A 254 17.84 -10.70 -1.21
CA THR A 254 19.22 -10.16 -1.14
C THR A 254 19.92 -10.06 -2.48
N GLY A 255 19.35 -10.59 -3.57
CA GLY A 255 19.95 -10.52 -4.92
C GLY A 255 19.06 -9.87 -5.99
N VAL A 256 18.28 -10.67 -6.71
CA VAL A 256 17.36 -10.19 -7.74
C VAL A 256 16.03 -9.65 -7.16
N ASP A 257 15.19 -9.06 -8.02
CA ASP A 257 13.84 -8.65 -7.59
C ASP A 257 12.99 -9.89 -7.29
N SER A 258 12.36 -9.93 -6.13
CA SER A 258 11.47 -11.04 -5.75
C SER A 258 10.10 -10.95 -6.40
N ILE A 259 9.70 -9.75 -6.82
CA ILE A 259 8.45 -9.49 -7.54
C ILE A 259 8.77 -8.72 -8.82
N VAL A 260 8.51 -9.34 -9.97
CA VAL A 260 8.73 -8.73 -11.28
C VAL A 260 7.39 -8.54 -11.98
N PRO A 261 6.99 -7.31 -12.32
CA PRO A 261 5.74 -7.05 -13.02
C PRO A 261 5.80 -7.55 -14.46
N LYS A 262 4.65 -7.96 -15.00
CA LYS A 262 4.51 -8.32 -16.42
C LYS A 262 4.64 -7.11 -17.33
N ASP A 263 4.27 -5.91 -16.84
CA ASP A 263 4.58 -4.62 -17.46
C ASP A 263 5.95 -4.13 -16.94
N PRO A 264 7.02 -4.19 -17.74
CA PRO A 264 8.38 -3.81 -17.33
C PRO A 264 8.51 -2.36 -16.82
N LEU A 265 7.59 -1.47 -17.21
CA LEU A 265 7.62 -0.07 -16.78
C LEU A 265 7.17 0.11 -15.33
N MET A 266 6.51 -0.89 -14.73
CA MET A 266 5.96 -0.80 -13.37
C MET A 266 6.93 -1.26 -12.27
N VAL A 267 8.14 -1.71 -12.62
CA VAL A 267 9.11 -2.29 -11.68
C VAL A 267 9.36 -1.36 -10.49
N TYR A 268 9.57 -0.06 -10.76
CA TYR A 268 9.87 0.95 -9.75
C TYR A 268 8.63 1.68 -9.24
N THR A 269 7.44 1.41 -9.76
CA THR A 269 6.17 1.93 -9.24
C THR A 269 5.71 1.17 -8.00
N MET A 270 6.02 -0.13 -7.91
CA MET A 270 5.64 -0.99 -6.79
C MET A 270 6.35 -0.62 -5.48
N GLY A 271 5.66 -0.81 -4.34
CA GLY A 271 6.17 -0.49 -3.01
C GLY A 271 5.79 0.90 -2.51
N GLY A 272 4.91 1.61 -3.23
CA GLY A 272 4.41 2.95 -2.92
C GLY A 272 4.00 3.13 -1.46
N ARG A 273 4.24 4.31 -0.86
CA ARG A 273 3.54 4.76 0.36
C ARG A 273 2.69 6.00 0.06
N VAL A 274 2.21 6.07 -1.18
CA VAL A 274 1.20 7.04 -1.62
C VAL A 274 -0.12 6.32 -1.67
N VAL A 275 -1.16 6.89 -1.04
CA VAL A 275 -2.50 6.34 -1.16
C VAL A 275 -3.00 6.52 -2.59
N SER A 276 -3.23 5.41 -3.32
CA SER A 276 -3.73 5.48 -4.69
C SER A 276 -5.25 5.68 -4.70
N PHE A 277 -5.76 6.12 -5.85
CA PHE A 277 -7.19 6.24 -6.08
C PHE A 277 -7.92 4.89 -5.91
N LEU A 278 -7.31 3.80 -6.41
CA LEU A 278 -7.89 2.47 -6.32
C LEU A 278 -7.82 1.88 -4.91
N ASP A 279 -6.88 2.30 -4.06
CA ASP A 279 -6.89 1.89 -2.66
C ASP A 279 -8.10 2.46 -1.91
N ILE A 280 -8.42 3.74 -2.13
CA ILE A 280 -9.63 4.36 -1.57
C ILE A 280 -10.89 3.72 -2.14
N LYS A 281 -10.92 3.46 -3.45
CA LYS A 281 -12.05 2.75 -4.07
C LYS A 281 -12.26 1.37 -3.47
N MET A 282 -11.18 0.63 -3.26
CA MET A 282 -11.22 -0.68 -2.62
C MET A 282 -11.79 -0.60 -1.20
N LEU A 283 -11.37 0.37 -0.38
CA LEU A 283 -11.94 0.57 0.97
C LEU A 283 -13.43 0.92 0.91
N ASN A 284 -13.85 1.78 -0.03
CA ASN A 284 -15.25 2.15 -0.20
C ASN A 284 -16.13 0.99 -0.64
N GLU A 285 -15.68 0.19 -1.60
CA GLU A 285 -16.40 -1.03 -2.00
C GLU A 285 -16.41 -2.06 -0.86
N HIS A 286 -15.29 -2.19 -0.15
CA HIS A 286 -15.15 -3.11 0.97
C HIS A 286 -16.14 -2.80 2.11
N TYR A 287 -16.25 -1.53 2.51
CA TYR A 287 -17.19 -1.07 3.53
C TYR A 287 -18.57 -0.73 2.99
N THR A 288 -18.87 -1.05 1.72
CA THR A 288 -20.14 -0.73 1.05
C THR A 288 -20.55 0.74 1.28
N CYS A 289 -19.58 1.63 1.10
CA CYS A 289 -19.78 3.07 1.20
C CYS A 289 -20.57 3.57 -0.02
N SER A 290 -21.55 4.44 0.21
CA SER A 290 -22.43 4.95 -0.83
C SER A 290 -23.01 6.31 -0.46
N CYS A 291 -23.37 7.08 -1.47
CA CYS A 291 -24.19 8.28 -1.32
C CYS A 291 -25.66 8.00 -1.63
N PRO A 292 -26.60 8.78 -1.06
CA PRO A 292 -28.01 8.70 -1.44
C PRO A 292 -28.26 8.98 -2.93
N THR A 293 -27.45 9.87 -3.51
CA THR A 293 -27.49 10.24 -4.92
C THR A 293 -26.11 10.02 -5.53
N THR A 294 -26.08 9.47 -6.74
CA THR A 294 -24.85 9.30 -7.52
C THR A 294 -24.60 10.52 -8.40
N LEU A 295 -23.39 11.07 -8.32
CA LEU A 295 -22.89 12.14 -9.18
C LEU A 295 -22.31 11.58 -10.48
N ASN A 296 -22.42 12.34 -11.57
CA ASN A 296 -21.81 12.02 -12.86
C ASN A 296 -20.32 12.41 -12.87
N CYS A 297 -19.50 11.67 -12.14
CA CYS A 297 -18.07 11.92 -12.05
C CYS A 297 -17.34 11.57 -13.36
N ALA A 298 -16.49 12.48 -13.83
CA ALA A 298 -15.66 12.30 -15.02
C ALA A 298 -14.39 11.49 -14.72
N ASN A 299 -13.71 11.08 -15.80
CA ASN A 299 -12.38 10.46 -15.77
C ASN A 299 -12.25 9.20 -14.90
N GLY A 300 -13.36 8.51 -14.64
CA GLY A 300 -13.40 7.31 -13.79
C GLY A 300 -13.53 7.60 -12.29
N GLY A 301 -13.74 8.87 -11.90
CA GLY A 301 -14.11 9.23 -10.53
C GLY A 301 -15.46 8.64 -10.10
N TYR A 302 -15.77 8.74 -8.81
CA TYR A 302 -17.04 8.30 -8.24
C TYR A 302 -17.44 9.17 -7.04
N SER A 303 -18.72 9.14 -6.65
CA SER A 303 -19.23 10.00 -5.57
C SER A 303 -18.51 9.75 -4.26
N ASN A 304 -18.07 10.81 -3.58
CA ASN A 304 -17.38 10.71 -2.30
C ASN A 304 -18.39 10.37 -1.20
N PRO A 305 -18.29 9.19 -0.56
CA PRO A 305 -19.26 8.80 0.48
C PRO A 305 -19.08 9.54 1.80
N SER A 306 -18.00 10.33 1.96
CA SER A 306 -17.83 11.24 3.10
C SER A 306 -18.43 12.64 2.84
N ASP A 307 -18.54 13.02 1.56
CA ASP A 307 -19.10 14.28 1.08
C ASP A 307 -19.87 14.02 -0.22
N CYS A 308 -21.14 13.70 -0.09
CA CYS A 308 -22.01 13.35 -1.22
C CYS A 308 -22.32 14.49 -2.20
N THR A 309 -21.63 15.63 -2.07
CA THR A 309 -21.72 16.76 -2.98
C THR A 309 -20.54 16.84 -3.95
N ALA A 310 -19.49 16.02 -3.76
CA ALA A 310 -18.30 15.99 -4.61
C ALA A 310 -17.87 14.56 -4.98
N CYS A 311 -17.06 14.44 -6.02
CA CYS A 311 -16.45 13.19 -6.46
C CYS A 311 -15.07 12.97 -5.81
N ILE A 312 -14.71 11.71 -5.60
CA ILE A 312 -13.31 11.30 -5.43
C ILE A 312 -12.71 11.20 -6.82
N CYS A 313 -11.59 11.89 -7.03
CA CYS A 313 -10.97 12.03 -8.34
C CYS A 313 -9.69 11.22 -8.46
N PRO A 314 -9.44 10.58 -9.62
CA PRO A 314 -8.14 10.05 -9.95
C PRO A 314 -7.06 11.12 -9.91
N TRP A 315 -5.82 10.70 -9.60
CA TRP A 315 -4.68 11.59 -9.55
C TRP A 315 -4.50 12.38 -10.85
N GLY A 316 -4.42 13.71 -10.70
CA GLY A 316 -4.31 14.66 -11.81
C GLY A 316 -5.64 15.33 -12.20
N PHE A 317 -6.76 14.88 -11.63
CA PHE A 317 -8.09 15.45 -11.83
C PHE A 317 -8.64 16.01 -10.52
N GLY A 318 -9.49 17.03 -10.61
CA GLY A 318 -10.09 17.73 -9.48
C GLY A 318 -11.40 18.41 -9.87
N GLY A 319 -11.83 19.38 -9.07
CA GLY A 319 -13.17 19.94 -9.17
C GLY A 319 -14.24 19.01 -8.59
N THR A 320 -15.48 19.48 -8.53
CA THR A 320 -16.60 18.71 -7.96
C THR A 320 -16.87 17.42 -8.70
N LEU A 321 -16.66 17.40 -10.03
CA LEU A 321 -16.97 16.27 -10.91
C LEU A 321 -15.75 15.59 -11.52
N CYS A 322 -14.53 15.90 -11.07
CA CYS A 322 -13.29 15.33 -11.62
C CYS A 322 -13.02 15.69 -13.09
N ASP A 323 -13.59 16.78 -13.58
CA ASP A 323 -13.47 17.30 -14.95
C ASP A 323 -12.50 18.50 -15.04
N GLU A 324 -11.91 18.90 -13.92
CA GLU A 324 -10.92 19.97 -13.83
C GLU A 324 -9.52 19.41 -13.52
N ARG A 325 -8.49 20.23 -13.75
CA ARG A 325 -7.13 19.90 -13.32
C ARG A 325 -7.07 19.93 -11.81
N ALA A 326 -6.43 18.93 -11.20
CA ALA A 326 -6.18 18.95 -9.76
C ALA A 326 -5.41 20.22 -9.35
N ASP A 327 -5.96 21.00 -8.42
CA ASP A 327 -5.30 22.16 -7.85
C ASP A 327 -4.69 21.83 -6.50
N THR A 328 -3.38 21.57 -6.51
CA THR A 328 -2.60 21.27 -5.31
C THR A 328 -1.67 22.43 -4.93
N GLY A 329 -1.97 23.65 -5.41
CA GLY A 329 -1.17 24.85 -5.20
C GLY A 329 0.01 25.00 -6.19
N CYS A 330 0.12 24.12 -7.18
CA CYS A 330 1.02 24.27 -8.31
C CYS A 330 0.53 23.53 -9.56
N GLY A 331 1.26 23.73 -10.66
CA GLY A 331 0.95 23.13 -11.94
C GLY A 331 0.32 24.12 -12.91
N SER A 332 0.13 23.69 -14.15
CA SER A 332 -0.38 24.55 -15.22
C SER A 332 -1.05 23.74 -16.34
N GLU A 333 -1.91 24.41 -17.09
CA GLU A 333 -2.32 23.91 -18.39
C GLU A 333 -1.33 24.38 -19.47
N LEU A 334 -0.82 23.44 -20.26
CA LEU A 334 0.14 23.65 -21.33
C LEU A 334 -0.51 23.28 -22.65
N THR A 335 -0.22 24.05 -23.70
CA THR A 335 -0.67 23.73 -25.07
C THR A 335 0.51 23.28 -25.91
N ALA A 336 0.51 22.02 -26.32
CA ALA A 336 1.51 21.48 -27.22
C ALA A 336 1.40 22.12 -28.61
N THR A 337 2.55 22.53 -29.16
CA THR A 337 2.67 23.11 -30.51
C THR A 337 3.42 22.13 -31.44
N GLY A 338 3.55 22.49 -32.72
CA GLY A 338 4.40 21.76 -33.66
C GLY A 338 5.91 21.92 -33.40
N THR A 339 6.29 22.62 -32.34
CA THR A 339 7.68 22.90 -31.94
C THR A 339 7.89 22.51 -30.49
N TRP A 340 9.10 22.06 -30.15
CA TRP A 340 9.44 21.73 -28.77
C TRP A 340 9.38 22.97 -27.88
N GLN A 341 8.73 22.82 -26.72
CA GLN A 341 8.70 23.80 -25.65
C GLN A 341 9.43 23.19 -24.46
N GLN A 342 10.33 23.96 -23.84
CA GLN A 342 11.11 23.51 -22.70
C GLN A 342 10.65 24.22 -21.43
N SER A 343 10.59 23.49 -20.32
CA SER A 343 10.26 24.04 -19.01
C SER A 343 11.07 23.31 -17.94
N ASN A 344 11.47 24.06 -16.92
CA ASN A 344 12.17 23.51 -15.77
C ASN A 344 11.23 23.55 -14.58
N TYR A 345 11.16 22.43 -13.85
CA TYR A 345 10.35 22.31 -12.65
C TYR A 345 11.24 21.94 -11.47
N SER A 346 11.00 22.58 -10.34
CA SER A 346 11.72 22.30 -9.09
C SER A 346 10.71 22.01 -8.00
N PHE A 347 10.92 20.91 -7.29
CA PHE A 347 10.03 20.41 -6.25
C PHE A 347 10.85 19.94 -5.04
N GLY A 348 10.26 20.01 -3.86
CA GLY A 348 10.91 19.57 -2.63
C GLY A 348 11.92 20.58 -2.07
N ASP A 349 12.74 20.12 -1.13
CA ASP A 349 13.83 20.90 -0.56
C ASP A 349 15.13 20.58 -1.31
N LEU A 350 15.59 21.52 -2.14
CA LEU A 350 16.82 21.38 -2.93
C LEU A 350 18.09 21.27 -2.05
N THR A 351 18.00 21.61 -0.77
CA THR A 351 19.11 21.52 0.18
C THR A 351 19.14 20.19 0.95
N ASN A 352 18.04 19.42 0.93
CA ASN A 352 17.93 18.12 1.61
C ASN A 352 17.04 17.15 0.80
N SER A 353 17.63 16.45 -0.17
CA SER A 353 16.96 15.41 -0.96
C SER A 353 17.03 14.01 -0.34
N GLN A 354 17.68 13.86 0.83
CA GLN A 354 17.93 12.57 1.49
C GLN A 354 16.91 12.24 2.58
N THR A 355 16.08 13.20 2.99
CA THR A 355 15.06 13.00 4.04
C THR A 355 13.67 13.04 3.44
N ALA A 356 12.93 11.95 3.52
CA ALA A 356 11.54 11.92 3.09
C ALA A 356 10.69 12.80 4.01
N ARG A 357 9.77 13.57 3.42
CA ARG A 357 8.72 14.25 4.17
C ARG A 357 7.67 13.21 4.58
N PRO A 358 6.95 13.40 5.70
CA PRO A 358 5.85 12.51 6.07
C PRO A 358 4.74 12.44 4.99
N ARG A 359 4.66 13.46 4.13
CA ARG A 359 3.70 13.57 3.03
C ARG A 359 4.38 13.90 1.70
N PHE A 360 3.83 13.34 0.63
CA PHE A 360 4.14 13.77 -0.72
C PHE A 360 3.44 15.10 -1.03
N MET A 361 4.15 15.94 -1.78
CA MET A 361 3.56 17.10 -2.44
C MET A 361 3.33 16.74 -3.90
N TYR A 362 2.22 17.21 -4.45
CA TYR A 362 1.84 16.93 -5.82
C TYR A 362 1.84 18.21 -6.64
N CYS A 363 2.23 18.07 -7.90
CA CYS A 363 2.11 19.11 -8.91
C CYS A 363 1.53 18.53 -10.18
N THR A 364 0.41 19.08 -10.65
CA THR A 364 -0.30 18.53 -11.80
C THR A 364 -0.24 19.48 -12.98
N HIS A 365 0.35 19.02 -14.07
CA HIS A 365 0.30 19.71 -15.35
C HIS A 365 -0.62 18.97 -16.31
N TRP A 366 -1.51 19.71 -16.99
CA TRP A 366 -2.28 19.19 -18.11
C TRP A 366 -1.65 19.65 -19.40
N ILE A 367 -1.27 18.71 -20.27
CA ILE A 367 -0.79 19.03 -21.61
C ILE A 367 -1.94 18.75 -22.57
N LYS A 368 -2.36 19.78 -23.31
CA LYS A 368 -3.43 19.70 -24.32
C LYS A 368 -2.80 19.82 -25.72
N ALA A 369 -3.39 19.13 -26.70
CA ALA A 369 -3.03 19.27 -28.11
C ALA A 369 -4.28 19.52 -28.95
N PRO A 370 -4.17 20.18 -30.12
CA PRO A 370 -5.28 20.31 -31.06
C PRO A 370 -5.87 18.96 -31.44
N VAL A 371 -7.18 18.93 -31.74
CA VAL A 371 -7.90 17.71 -32.15
C VAL A 371 -7.16 17.01 -33.31
N GLY A 372 -6.97 15.69 -33.18
CA GLY A 372 -6.26 14.88 -34.17
C GLY A 372 -4.73 14.94 -34.09
N LYS A 373 -4.15 15.61 -33.09
CA LYS A 373 -2.71 15.61 -32.83
C LYS A 373 -2.37 14.73 -31.62
N GLN A 374 -1.13 14.26 -31.58
CA GLN A 374 -0.58 13.51 -30.46
C GLN A 374 0.39 14.41 -29.67
N ILE A 375 0.41 14.22 -28.36
CA ILE A 375 1.36 14.91 -27.47
C ILE A 375 2.64 14.09 -27.43
N GLN A 376 3.76 14.78 -27.62
CA GLN A 376 5.08 14.23 -27.35
C GLN A 376 5.70 15.02 -26.20
N PHE A 377 6.26 14.33 -25.22
CA PHE A 377 7.07 14.94 -24.16
C PHE A 377 8.34 14.11 -23.97
N ARG A 378 9.37 14.75 -23.43
CA ARG A 378 10.64 14.11 -23.08
C ARG A 378 11.15 14.74 -21.79
N ILE A 379 11.68 13.91 -20.92
CA ILE A 379 12.42 14.36 -19.74
C ILE A 379 13.87 14.50 -20.18
N ASP A 380 14.35 15.75 -20.31
CA ASP A 380 15.72 16.02 -20.77
C ASP A 380 16.76 15.70 -19.68
N ALA A 381 16.45 16.06 -18.43
CA ALA A 381 17.29 15.76 -17.27
C ALA A 381 16.46 15.75 -15.98
N ALA A 382 16.90 14.95 -15.01
CA ALA A 382 16.45 15.04 -13.62
C ALA A 382 17.71 15.25 -12.75
N GLN A 383 17.75 16.36 -12.03
CA GLN A 383 18.88 16.72 -11.16
C GLN A 383 18.52 16.42 -9.70
N TYR A 384 19.52 16.03 -8.90
CA TYR A 384 19.39 15.76 -7.46
C TYR A 384 18.34 14.69 -7.10
N HIS A 385 18.01 13.81 -8.05
CA HIS A 385 17.02 12.75 -7.88
C HIS A 385 17.64 11.45 -7.35
N GLN A 386 16.94 10.80 -6.41
CA GLN A 386 17.29 9.48 -5.88
C GLN A 386 16.39 8.41 -6.49
N CYS A 387 17.00 7.47 -7.21
CA CYS A 387 16.27 6.37 -7.83
C CYS A 387 16.10 5.24 -6.82
N GLN A 388 14.86 4.85 -6.59
CA GLN A 388 14.49 3.73 -5.72
C GLN A 388 13.12 3.18 -6.14
N TYR A 389 12.81 1.96 -5.70
CA TYR A 389 11.43 1.47 -5.76
C TYR A 389 10.51 2.47 -5.06
N ALA A 390 9.29 2.63 -5.58
CA ALA A 390 8.25 3.50 -5.05
C ALA A 390 8.49 5.01 -5.15
N CYS A 391 9.67 5.46 -5.63
CA CYS A 391 10.04 6.88 -5.74
C CYS A 391 9.75 7.69 -4.45
N PRO A 392 10.25 7.27 -3.27
CA PRO A 392 9.80 7.80 -1.97
C PRO A 392 10.18 9.27 -1.73
N PHE A 393 11.20 9.77 -2.42
CA PHE A 393 11.66 11.17 -2.32
C PHE A 393 11.01 12.09 -3.36
N GLY A 394 10.39 11.52 -4.39
CA GLY A 394 9.79 12.26 -5.50
C GLY A 394 9.90 11.48 -6.81
N GLY A 395 9.05 11.81 -7.77
CA GLY A 395 9.01 11.17 -9.09
C GLY A 395 8.09 11.92 -10.05
N LEU A 396 8.07 11.49 -11.30
CA LEU A 396 7.19 12.03 -12.33
C LEU A 396 6.29 10.90 -12.82
N GLU A 397 4.98 11.07 -12.69
CA GLU A 397 4.01 10.10 -13.17
C GLU A 397 3.27 10.62 -14.41
N PRO A 398 3.78 10.38 -15.61
CA PRO A 398 3.03 10.70 -16.81
C PRO A 398 1.82 9.75 -16.95
N LYS A 399 0.62 10.33 -17.10
CA LYS A 399 -0.61 9.57 -17.40
C LYS A 399 -0.68 9.27 -18.91
N LEU A 400 -0.10 8.14 -19.33
CA LEU A 400 0.03 7.70 -20.72
C LEU A 400 -1.02 6.68 -21.16
N LYS A 401 -1.52 5.85 -20.24
CA LYS A 401 -2.59 4.88 -20.48
C LYS A 401 -3.95 5.58 -20.50
N ALA A 402 -4.88 5.03 -21.29
CA ALA A 402 -6.25 5.54 -21.40
C ALA A 402 -7.01 5.45 -20.07
N ASP A 403 -6.76 4.41 -19.29
CA ASP A 403 -7.23 4.36 -17.91
C ASP A 403 -6.32 5.22 -17.02
N VAL A 404 -6.90 6.33 -16.56
CA VAL A 404 -6.24 7.32 -15.71
C VAL A 404 -6.48 7.06 -14.22
N THR A 405 -7.34 6.10 -13.87
CA THR A 405 -7.65 5.74 -12.47
C THR A 405 -6.49 5.00 -11.80
N MET A 406 -5.70 4.26 -12.58
CA MET A 406 -4.54 3.53 -12.10
C MET A 406 -3.30 4.40 -11.94
N THR A 407 -2.40 3.99 -11.05
CA THR A 407 -1.03 4.51 -11.00
C THR A 407 -0.29 4.07 -12.25
N GLN A 408 0.48 4.98 -12.83
CA GLN A 408 1.31 4.72 -14.00
C GLN A 408 2.80 4.67 -13.62
N ALA A 409 3.65 4.45 -14.63
CA ALA A 409 5.10 4.38 -14.43
C ALA A 409 5.61 5.68 -13.80
N ARG A 410 6.51 5.56 -12.81
CA ARG A 410 7.14 6.67 -12.11
C ARG A 410 8.65 6.66 -12.28
#